data_AF-X0QI74-F1
#
_entry.id   AF-X0QI74-F1
#
_cell.length_a   1.000
_cell.length_b   1.000
_cell.length_c   1.000
_cell.angle_alpha   90.00
_cell.angle_beta   90.00
_cell.angle_gamma   90.00
#
_symmetry.space_group_name_H-M   'P 1'
#
loop_
_entity.id
_entity.type
_entity.pdbx_description
1 polymer ?
#
loop_
_entity_poly.entity_id
_entity_poly.type
_entity_poly.pdbx_seq_one_letter_code
_entity_poly.pdbx_strand_id
1 'polypeptide(L)'
;MPFGENNHHVSIRLIDFENLDNNQYVITNQFRIHYRETKIPDIVMMINGIPVVVGEAKTPIRPSVSWLDGAHEIHNIYENAVPQLFVPNILSFATEGKEFFYGSVRCPLEFWAPWRLSNDDDAIARSFGLGGVGKELKDLLNPTRLLDIMRNFSLFSSNKKKTAHEDNTAFSAV
;
A
#
# COMPACT_ATOMS: atom_id res chain seq x y z
N MET A 1 -6.48 3.18 -30.04
CA MET A 1 -5.97 4.31 -30.83
C MET A 1 -4.46 4.27 -30.76
N PRO A 2 -3.73 4.34 -31.89
CA PRO A 2 -2.28 4.49 -31.88
C PRO A 2 -1.87 5.92 -31.50
N PHE A 3 -0.82 6.05 -30.69
CA PHE A 3 -0.31 7.33 -30.16
C PHE A 3 1.07 7.72 -30.74
N GLY A 4 1.66 6.88 -31.59
CA GLY A 4 2.96 7.15 -32.20
C GLY A 4 2.86 8.06 -33.42
N GLU A 5 4.02 8.57 -33.86
CA GLU A 5 4.13 9.26 -35.15
C GLU A 5 3.50 8.42 -36.26
N ASN A 6 2.78 9.09 -37.18
CA ASN A 6 2.09 8.46 -38.31
C ASN A 6 1.08 7.35 -37.91
N ASN A 7 0.45 7.46 -36.73
CA ASN A 7 -0.51 6.47 -36.21
C ASN A 7 0.09 5.07 -36.01
N HIS A 8 1.39 4.99 -35.69
CA HIS A 8 2.01 3.73 -35.34
C HIS A 8 1.65 3.27 -33.92
N HIS A 9 1.58 1.95 -33.74
CA HIS A 9 1.46 1.33 -32.43
C HIS A 9 2.76 1.55 -31.65
N VAL A 10 2.64 2.13 -30.46
CA VAL A 10 3.75 2.33 -29.52
C VAL A 10 3.43 1.65 -28.21
N SER A 11 4.42 0.99 -27.63
CA SER A 11 4.30 0.42 -26.30
C SER A 11 4.31 1.55 -25.28
N ILE A 12 3.23 1.67 -24.50
CA ILE A 12 3.15 2.61 -23.38
C ILE A 12 3.62 1.88 -22.13
N ARG A 13 4.69 2.39 -21.52
CA ARG A 13 5.19 1.89 -20.25
C ARG A 13 4.58 2.70 -19.11
N LEU A 14 3.77 2.06 -18.29
CA LEU A 14 3.08 2.70 -17.17
C LEU A 14 4.03 3.02 -16.00
N ILE A 15 5.02 2.16 -15.75
CA ILE A 15 6.03 2.32 -14.71
C ILE A 15 7.40 1.92 -15.29
N ASP A 16 8.40 2.77 -15.11
CA ASP A 16 9.79 2.49 -15.46
C ASP A 16 10.52 1.83 -14.29
N PHE A 17 10.73 0.51 -14.38
CA PHE A 17 11.46 -0.25 -13.37
C PHE A 17 12.99 -0.27 -13.61
N GLU A 18 13.47 0.27 -14.73
CA GLU A 18 14.89 0.28 -15.09
C GLU A 18 15.54 1.61 -14.74
N ASN A 19 14.84 2.73 -14.98
CA ASN A 19 15.26 4.06 -14.56
C ASN A 19 14.15 4.72 -13.72
N LEU A 20 14.33 4.69 -12.41
CA LEU A 20 13.33 5.11 -11.43
C LEU A 20 13.05 6.62 -11.49
N ASP A 21 13.99 7.42 -11.97
CA ASP A 21 13.85 8.88 -12.11
C ASP A 21 12.87 9.27 -13.23
N ASN A 22 12.53 8.35 -14.13
CA ASN A 22 11.52 8.56 -15.16
C ASN A 22 10.09 8.44 -14.61
N ASN A 23 9.89 8.05 -13.36
CA ASN A 23 8.58 7.99 -12.74
C ASN A 23 8.32 9.25 -11.89
N GLN A 24 7.06 9.67 -11.83
CA GLN A 24 6.58 10.69 -10.91
C GLN A 24 6.00 10.03 -9.66
N TYR A 25 6.52 10.39 -8.49
CA TYR A 25 6.04 9.91 -7.19
C TYR A 25 5.28 11.03 -6.48
N VAL A 26 4.06 10.76 -6.03
CA VAL A 26 3.22 11.73 -5.32
C VAL A 26 2.70 11.10 -4.05
N ILE A 27 2.86 11.79 -2.92
CA ILE A 27 2.20 11.45 -1.65
C ILE A 27 1.15 12.53 -1.39
N THR A 28 -0.07 12.11 -1.12
CA THR A 28 -1.19 13.00 -0.80
C THR A 28 -1.43 13.05 0.70
N ASN A 29 -2.14 14.08 1.14
CA ASN A 29 -2.68 14.19 2.49
C ASN A 29 -4.20 14.36 2.36
N GLN A 30 -4.99 13.55 3.06
CA GLN A 30 -6.45 13.53 3.04
C GLN A 30 -7.01 13.42 1.62
N PHE A 31 -6.75 12.30 0.97
CA PHE A 31 -7.11 12.08 -0.42
C PHE A 31 -8.61 11.85 -0.60
N ARG A 32 -9.33 12.86 -1.07
CA ARG A 32 -10.78 12.76 -1.29
C ARG A 32 -11.10 11.97 -2.55
N ILE A 33 -11.80 10.86 -2.41
CA ILE A 33 -12.27 10.02 -3.53
C ILE A 33 -13.73 9.62 -3.38
N HIS A 34 -14.45 9.56 -4.50
CA HIS A 34 -15.88 9.27 -4.54
C HIS A 34 -16.19 8.14 -5.53
N TYR A 35 -17.09 7.23 -5.13
CA TYR A 35 -17.72 6.26 -6.04
C TYR A 35 -19.20 6.10 -5.75
N ARG A 36 -19.55 5.32 -4.71
CA ARG A 36 -20.91 5.28 -4.13
C ARG A 36 -21.02 6.22 -2.94
N GLU A 37 -19.94 6.28 -2.18
CA GLU A 37 -19.76 7.17 -1.05
C GLU A 37 -18.37 7.83 -1.13
N THR A 38 -18.20 8.92 -0.41
CA THR A 38 -16.92 9.64 -0.35
C THR A 38 -16.08 9.05 0.78
N LYS A 39 -14.85 8.66 0.48
CA LYS A 39 -13.82 8.31 1.47
C LYS A 39 -12.66 9.28 1.37
N ILE A 40 -11.94 9.45 2.47
CA ILE A 40 -10.82 10.37 2.58
C ILE A 40 -9.70 9.65 3.33
N PRO A 41 -8.97 8.72 2.68
CA PRO A 41 -7.80 8.13 3.31
C PRO A 41 -6.77 9.20 3.66
N ASP A 42 -6.10 9.06 4.80
CA ASP A 42 -5.09 10.03 5.24
C ASP A 42 -3.96 10.16 4.23
N ILE A 43 -3.49 9.04 3.67
CA ILE A 43 -2.37 9.01 2.73
C ILE A 43 -2.73 8.13 1.54
N VAL A 44 -2.47 8.65 0.33
CA VAL A 44 -2.39 7.84 -0.89
C VAL A 44 -1.09 8.18 -1.61
N MET A 45 -0.27 7.16 -1.88
CA MET A 45 0.93 7.28 -2.69
C MET A 45 0.63 6.83 -4.12
N MET A 46 1.09 7.64 -5.07
CA MET A 46 0.89 7.41 -6.49
C MET A 46 2.22 7.35 -7.25
N ILE A 47 2.29 6.49 -8.26
CA ILE A 47 3.36 6.43 -9.24
C ILE A 47 2.74 6.70 -10.62
N ASN A 48 3.18 7.75 -11.30
CA ASN A 48 2.62 8.16 -12.60
C ASN A 48 1.07 8.32 -12.58
N GLY A 49 0.53 8.76 -11.45
CA GLY A 49 -0.92 8.93 -11.24
C GLY A 49 -1.68 7.65 -10.84
N ILE A 50 -0.99 6.51 -10.71
CA ILE A 50 -1.57 5.22 -10.30
C ILE A 50 -1.47 5.09 -8.77
N PRO A 51 -2.58 4.89 -8.03
CA PRO A 51 -2.56 4.77 -6.57
C PRO A 51 -2.04 3.40 -6.12
N VAL A 52 -0.81 3.36 -5.64
CA VAL A 52 -0.09 2.11 -5.35
C VAL A 52 -0.07 1.77 -3.85
N VAL A 53 -0.20 2.77 -2.98
CA VAL A 53 -0.28 2.60 -1.52
C VAL A 53 -1.40 3.45 -0.93
N VAL A 54 -2.15 2.89 0.02
CA VAL A 54 -3.15 3.60 0.84
C VAL A 54 -2.73 3.48 2.31
N GLY A 55 -2.79 4.58 3.06
CA GLY A 55 -2.37 4.64 4.45
C GLY A 55 -3.41 5.33 5.33
N GLU A 56 -3.56 4.81 6.55
CA GLU A 56 -4.40 5.39 7.61
C GLU A 56 -3.58 5.65 8.88
N ALA A 57 -3.78 6.83 9.48
CA ALA A 57 -3.10 7.23 10.70
C ALA A 57 -4.10 7.47 11.84
N LYS A 58 -3.78 6.94 13.01
CA LYS A 58 -4.56 7.12 14.24
C LYS A 58 -3.76 7.87 15.29
N THR A 59 -4.46 8.34 16.32
CA THR A 59 -3.84 9.14 17.38
C THR A 59 -3.05 8.26 18.37
N PRO A 60 -1.80 8.63 18.72
CA PRO A 60 -1.02 7.89 19.72
C PRO A 60 -1.52 8.09 21.17
N ILE A 61 -2.43 9.05 21.38
CA ILE A 61 -2.81 9.55 22.70
C ILE A 61 -3.90 8.70 23.35
N ARG A 62 -4.76 8.04 22.55
CA ARG A 62 -5.87 7.22 23.06
C ARG A 62 -5.43 5.76 23.14
N PRO A 63 -5.30 5.16 24.35
CA PRO A 63 -4.79 3.79 24.48
C PRO A 63 -5.69 2.72 23.85
N SER A 64 -6.99 3.01 23.68
CA SER A 64 -7.95 2.12 23.04
C SER A 64 -7.95 2.20 21.51
N VAL A 65 -7.07 3.02 20.92
CA VAL A 65 -6.94 3.20 19.48
C VAL A 65 -5.55 2.73 19.06
N SER A 66 -5.49 1.88 18.04
CA SER A 66 -4.24 1.32 17.52
C SER A 66 -4.21 1.34 15.99
N TRP A 67 -3.09 0.91 15.41
CA TRP A 67 -2.98 0.67 13.97
C TRP A 67 -4.09 -0.24 13.44
N LEU A 68 -4.60 -1.16 14.27
CA LEU A 68 -5.63 -2.12 13.89
C LEU A 68 -6.95 -1.44 13.52
N ASP A 69 -7.31 -0.32 14.17
CA ASP A 69 -8.49 0.47 13.81
C ASP A 69 -8.35 1.05 12.39
N GLY A 70 -7.17 1.57 12.06
CA GLY A 70 -6.88 2.09 10.71
C GLY A 70 -6.86 0.97 9.67
N ALA A 71 -6.26 -0.17 9.98
CA ALA A 71 -6.25 -1.35 9.11
C ALA A 71 -7.68 -1.87 8.84
N HIS A 72 -8.53 -1.90 9.87
CA HIS A 72 -9.95 -2.24 9.75
C HIS A 72 -10.70 -1.24 8.87
N GLU A 73 -10.48 0.07 9.01
CA GLU A 73 -11.10 1.06 8.12
C GLU A 73 -10.71 0.84 6.65
N ILE A 74 -9.43 0.56 6.37
CA ILE A 74 -8.99 0.24 5.01
C ILE A 74 -9.68 -1.03 4.50
N HIS A 75 -9.53 -2.14 5.23
CA HIS A 75 -9.97 -3.47 4.78
C HIS A 75 -11.49 -3.61 4.71
N ASN A 76 -12.21 -3.21 5.76
CA ASN A 76 -13.64 -3.45 5.87
C ASN A 76 -14.47 -2.33 5.25
N ILE A 77 -13.96 -1.10 5.18
CA ILE A 77 -14.72 0.05 4.71
C ILE A 77 -14.22 0.50 3.34
N TYR A 78 -12.96 0.94 3.22
CA TYR A 78 -12.49 1.60 1.99
C TYR A 78 -12.43 0.65 0.80
N GLU A 79 -11.91 -0.57 0.98
CA GLU A 79 -11.83 -1.58 -0.09
C GLU A 79 -13.20 -1.94 -0.67
N ASN A 80 -14.27 -1.80 0.12
CA ASN A 80 -15.65 -2.08 -0.31
C ASN A 80 -16.35 -0.83 -0.86
N ALA A 81 -16.04 0.34 -0.32
CA ALA A 81 -16.66 1.61 -0.68
C ALA A 81 -16.15 2.21 -1.99
N VAL A 82 -14.83 2.12 -2.20
CA VAL A 82 -14.10 2.73 -3.32
C VAL A 82 -13.14 1.72 -3.96
N PRO A 83 -13.64 0.57 -4.45
CA PRO A 83 -12.80 -0.54 -4.91
C PRO A 83 -11.82 -0.15 -6.02
N GLN A 84 -12.15 0.83 -6.87
CA GLN A 84 -11.22 1.30 -7.91
C GLN A 84 -9.92 1.91 -7.37
N LEU A 85 -9.89 2.37 -6.11
CA LEU A 85 -8.66 2.83 -5.47
C LEU A 85 -7.68 1.67 -5.21
N PHE A 86 -8.22 0.47 -5.00
CA PHE A 86 -7.47 -0.71 -4.58
C PHE A 86 -7.15 -1.66 -5.75
N VAL A 87 -7.67 -1.41 -6.95
CA VAL A 87 -7.35 -2.23 -8.14
C VAL A 87 -5.85 -2.22 -8.47
N PRO A 88 -5.17 -1.06 -8.52
CA PRO A 88 -3.73 -1.02 -8.76
C PRO A 88 -2.89 -0.95 -7.46
N ASN A 89 -3.53 -1.01 -6.30
CA ASN A 89 -2.86 -0.95 -5.00
C ASN A 89 -2.05 -2.24 -4.79
N ILE A 90 -0.82 -2.10 -4.29
CA ILE A 90 0.06 -3.25 -3.98
C ILE A 90 0.08 -3.56 -2.50
N LEU A 91 -0.07 -2.54 -1.65
CA LEU A 91 -0.14 -2.68 -0.21
C LEU A 91 -0.86 -1.50 0.42
N SER A 92 -1.35 -1.71 1.63
CA SER A 92 -1.86 -0.68 2.51
C SER A 92 -1.13 -0.71 3.85
N PHE A 93 -1.07 0.42 4.55
CA PHE A 93 -0.49 0.49 5.88
C PHE A 93 -1.39 1.22 6.88
N ALA A 94 -1.15 0.98 8.16
CA ALA A 94 -1.81 1.66 9.25
C ALA A 94 -0.83 1.90 10.40
N THR A 95 -1.03 3.02 11.11
CA THR A 95 -0.19 3.39 12.25
C THR A 95 -0.97 4.26 13.24
N GLU A 96 -0.71 4.10 14.53
CA GLU A 96 -1.11 5.03 15.59
C GLU A 96 0.05 5.91 16.08
N GLY A 97 1.15 5.96 15.33
CA GLY A 97 2.37 6.70 15.67
C GLY A 97 3.31 5.98 16.65
N LYS A 98 2.94 4.79 17.12
CA LYS A 98 3.79 3.90 17.93
C LYS A 98 4.20 2.65 17.16
N GLU A 99 3.24 2.05 16.48
CA GLU A 99 3.46 0.88 15.65
C GLU A 99 3.14 1.20 14.18
N PHE A 100 3.71 0.44 13.26
CA PHE A 100 3.50 0.59 11.83
C PHE A 100 3.35 -0.79 11.21
N PHE A 101 2.17 -1.06 10.68
CA PHE A 101 1.80 -2.35 10.12
C PHE A 101 1.30 -2.18 8.69
N TYR A 102 1.53 -3.19 7.86
CA TYR A 102 1.10 -3.20 6.47
C TYR A 102 0.51 -4.55 6.09
N GLY A 103 -0.30 -4.55 5.04
CA GLY A 103 -0.93 -5.73 4.45
C GLY A 103 -1.23 -5.51 2.97
N SER A 104 -1.42 -6.61 2.24
CA SER A 104 -1.87 -6.55 0.85
C SER A 104 -3.38 -6.27 0.75
N VAL A 105 -3.86 -5.95 -0.44
CA VAL A 105 -5.30 -5.78 -0.71
C VAL A 105 -6.05 -7.07 -0.35
N ARG A 106 -7.15 -6.96 0.39
CA ARG A 106 -7.96 -8.09 0.90
C ARG A 106 -7.23 -9.02 1.87
N CYS A 107 -6.05 -8.64 2.37
CA CYS A 107 -5.35 -9.37 3.42
C CYS A 107 -6.17 -9.35 4.72
N PRO A 108 -6.54 -10.51 5.29
CA PRO A 108 -7.16 -10.56 6.62
C PRO A 108 -6.27 -9.86 7.65
N LEU A 109 -6.90 -9.12 8.59
CA LEU A 109 -6.18 -8.26 9.54
C LEU A 109 -5.15 -9.00 10.41
N GLU A 110 -5.37 -10.29 10.68
CA GLU A 110 -4.44 -11.15 11.43
C GLU A 110 -3.10 -11.40 10.71
N PHE A 111 -3.05 -11.19 9.38
CA PHE A 111 -1.85 -11.33 8.57
C PHE A 111 -1.16 -10.00 8.25
N TRP A 112 -1.66 -8.88 8.77
CA TRP A 112 -0.92 -7.63 8.73
C TRP A 112 0.33 -7.75 9.59
N ALA A 113 1.45 -7.26 9.08
CA ALA A 113 2.77 -7.46 9.68
C ALA A 113 3.49 -6.13 9.92
N PRO A 114 4.36 -6.04 10.93
CA PRO A 114 5.18 -4.86 11.14
C PRO A 114 6.26 -4.75 10.05
N TRP A 115 6.55 -3.55 9.56
CA TRP A 115 7.70 -3.35 8.66
C TRP A 115 9.00 -3.39 9.45
N ARG A 116 9.94 -4.25 9.06
CA ARG A 116 11.24 -4.40 9.73
C ARG A 116 12.34 -3.74 8.90
N LEU A 117 13.16 -2.91 9.56
CA LEU A 117 14.31 -2.26 8.95
C LEU A 117 15.46 -3.27 8.95
N SER A 118 16.28 -3.25 7.89
CA SER A 118 17.38 -4.21 7.71
C SER A 118 18.58 -4.01 8.63
N ASN A 119 18.62 -2.92 9.41
CA ASN A 119 19.80 -2.53 10.18
C ASN A 119 19.67 -2.93 11.65
N ASP A 120 20.68 -3.62 12.18
CA ASP A 120 20.70 -4.13 13.57
C ASP A 120 20.58 -3.00 14.62
N ASP A 121 21.15 -1.82 14.35
CA ASP A 121 21.06 -0.66 15.26
C ASP A 121 19.60 -0.18 15.45
N ASP A 122 18.76 -0.31 14.42
CA ASP A 122 17.34 0.05 14.49
C ASP A 122 16.49 -1.03 15.15
N ALA A 123 16.93 -2.29 15.08
CA ALA A 123 16.33 -3.39 15.85
C ALA A 123 16.55 -3.19 17.36
N ILE A 124 17.76 -2.75 17.75
CA ILE A 124 18.08 -2.36 19.12
C ILE A 124 17.30 -1.11 19.52
N ALA A 125 17.26 -0.06 18.70
CA ALA A 125 16.47 1.14 19.01
C ALA A 125 14.98 0.82 19.24
N ARG A 126 14.40 -0.15 18.50
CA ARG A 126 13.03 -0.63 18.74
C ARG A 126 12.86 -1.42 20.03
N SER A 127 13.83 -2.25 20.44
CA SER A 127 13.74 -2.95 21.74
C SER A 127 13.74 -1.97 22.92
N PHE A 128 14.29 -0.77 22.72
CA PHE A 128 14.22 0.36 23.66
C PHE A 128 13.02 1.31 23.44
N GLY A 129 12.14 1.05 22.46
CA GLY A 129 10.99 1.92 22.15
C GLY A 129 11.36 3.26 21.50
N LEU A 130 12.58 3.38 20.96
CA LEU A 130 13.16 4.61 20.40
C LEU A 130 13.23 4.60 18.86
N GLY A 131 13.01 3.45 18.22
CA GLY A 131 13.02 3.26 16.76
C GLY A 131 11.68 3.65 16.13
N GLY A 132 11.56 4.90 15.68
CA GLY A 132 10.28 5.50 15.31
C GLY A 132 9.68 5.07 13.96
N VAL A 133 8.35 4.98 13.95
CA VAL A 133 7.45 4.82 12.77
C VAL A 133 7.90 5.63 11.55
N GLY A 134 8.46 6.83 11.75
CA GLY A 134 8.96 7.67 10.65
C GLY A 134 10.09 7.02 9.83
N LYS A 135 10.97 6.20 10.44
CA LYS A 135 12.00 5.47 9.70
C LYS A 135 11.41 4.33 8.89
N GLU A 136 10.46 3.59 9.46
CA GLU A 136 9.77 2.48 8.81
C GLU A 136 8.95 2.96 7.62
N LEU A 137 8.18 4.03 7.79
CA LEU A 137 7.43 4.68 6.72
C LEU A 137 8.36 5.19 5.62
N LYS A 138 9.48 5.83 5.97
CA LYS A 138 10.46 6.32 4.99
C LYS A 138 11.11 5.18 4.19
N ASP A 139 11.38 4.05 4.83
CA ASP A 139 11.99 2.90 4.16
C ASP A 139 10.98 2.15 3.28
N LEU A 140 9.79 1.84 3.79
CA LEU A 140 8.75 1.15 3.01
C LEU A 140 8.29 1.99 1.81
N LEU A 141 8.10 3.30 1.98
CA LEU A 141 7.65 4.21 0.93
C LEU A 141 8.80 4.75 0.07
N ASN A 142 10.04 4.27 0.26
CA ASN A 142 11.14 4.61 -0.62
C ASN A 142 10.85 4.10 -2.05
N PRO A 143 11.00 4.92 -3.10
CA PRO A 143 10.74 4.50 -4.47
C PRO A 143 11.43 3.20 -4.89
N THR A 144 12.71 3.04 -4.54
CA THR A 144 13.48 1.82 -4.84
C THR A 144 12.88 0.61 -4.14
N ARG A 145 12.53 0.74 -2.86
CA ARG A 145 11.92 -0.34 -2.08
C ARG A 145 10.55 -0.72 -2.64
N LEU A 146 9.71 0.29 -2.88
CA LEU A 146 8.33 0.09 -3.31
C LEU A 146 8.25 -0.53 -4.71
N LEU A 147 9.11 -0.08 -5.63
CA LEU A 147 9.18 -0.66 -6.98
C LEU A 147 9.75 -2.09 -6.97
N ASP A 148 10.68 -2.41 -6.08
CA ASP A 148 11.17 -3.77 -5.88
C ASP A 148 10.06 -4.69 -5.36
N ILE A 149 9.31 -4.26 -4.33
CA ILE A 149 8.12 -4.98 -3.83
C ILE A 149 7.11 -5.20 -4.96
N MET A 150 6.82 -4.16 -5.73
CA MET A 150 5.86 -4.20 -6.84
C MET A 150 6.28 -5.19 -7.93
N ARG A 151 7.57 -5.21 -8.30
CA ARG A 151 8.08 -6.01 -9.42
C ARG A 151 8.33 -7.46 -9.03
N ASN A 152 8.88 -7.68 -7.83
CA ASN A 152 9.50 -8.95 -7.46
C ASN A 152 8.80 -9.67 -6.30
N PHE A 153 8.00 -8.98 -5.48
CA PHE A 153 7.37 -9.54 -4.28
C PHE A 153 5.84 -9.43 -4.27
N SER A 154 5.25 -9.07 -5.41
CA SER A 154 3.79 -8.97 -5.61
C SER A 154 3.30 -10.09 -6.53
N LEU A 155 2.42 -10.95 -6.03
CA LEU A 155 1.84 -12.06 -6.80
C LEU A 155 0.35 -11.82 -7.03
N PHE A 156 -0.07 -11.93 -8.29
CA PHE A 156 -1.47 -11.81 -8.70
C PHE A 156 -1.98 -13.17 -9.19
N SER A 157 -3.02 -13.70 -8.54
CA SER A 157 -3.64 -14.96 -8.97
C SER A 157 -4.61 -14.73 -10.13
N SER A 158 -4.46 -15.48 -11.22
CA SER A 158 -5.44 -15.54 -12.31
C SER A 158 -6.30 -16.79 -12.17
N ASN A 159 -7.25 -16.79 -11.24
CA ASN A 159 -8.20 -17.89 -11.14
C ASN A 159 -9.29 -17.76 -12.22
N LYS A 160 -9.08 -18.43 -13.37
CA LYS A 160 -10.12 -18.60 -14.41
C LYS A 160 -11.19 -19.63 -14.04
N LYS A 161 -11.11 -20.28 -12.87
CA LYS A 161 -12.10 -21.25 -12.38
C LYS A 161 -12.30 -21.12 -10.87
N LYS A 162 -13.43 -20.51 -10.47
CA LYS A 162 -14.44 -21.03 -9.51
C LYS A 162 -15.29 -19.87 -8.96
N THR A 163 -16.52 -19.80 -9.44
CA THR A 163 -17.65 -19.39 -8.61
C THR A 163 -17.98 -20.55 -7.67
N ALA A 164 -18.39 -20.22 -6.45
CA ALA A 164 -18.86 -21.07 -5.35
C ALA A 164 -17.81 -21.44 -4.28
N HIS A 165 -17.98 -20.75 -3.15
CA HIS A 165 -17.67 -21.09 -1.75
C HIS A 165 -16.23 -21.39 -1.34
N GLU A 166 -15.82 -20.61 -0.33
CA GLU A 166 -14.74 -20.85 0.64
C GLU A 166 -13.38 -21.16 0.04
N ASP A 167 -12.51 -20.14 -0.03
CA ASP A 167 -11.08 -20.35 0.18
C ASP A 167 -10.44 -19.06 0.69
N ASN A 168 -10.04 -19.10 1.96
CA ASN A 168 -9.42 -18.03 2.73
C ASN A 168 -7.91 -17.96 2.40
N THR A 169 -7.55 -17.69 1.13
CA THR A 169 -6.15 -17.50 0.75
C THR A 169 -5.75 -16.04 0.96
N ALA A 170 -5.16 -15.77 2.13
CA ALA A 170 -4.40 -14.55 2.36
C ALA A 170 -3.25 -14.49 1.35
N PHE A 171 -3.22 -13.45 0.53
CA PHE A 171 -2.06 -13.12 -0.29
C PHE A 171 -1.06 -12.40 0.61
N SER A 172 0.01 -13.06 1.04
CA SER A 172 1.15 -12.32 1.57
C SER A 172 1.93 -11.74 0.40
N ALA A 173 2.26 -10.45 0.46
CA ALA A 173 3.50 -10.00 -0.15
C ALA A 173 4.62 -10.77 0.58
N VAL A 174 5.54 -11.37 -0.17
CA VAL A 174 6.67 -12.13 0.39
C VAL A 174 7.64 -11.17 1.07
#